data_AF-A0AAV5F7V4-F1
#
_entry.id   AF-A0AAV5F7V4-F1
#
_cell.length_a   1.000
_cell.length_b   1.000
_cell.length_c   1.000
_cell.angle_alpha   90.00
_cell.angle_beta   90.00
_cell.angle_gamma   90.00
#
_symmetry.space_group_name_H-M   'P 1'
#
loop_
_entity.id
_entity.type
_entity.pdbx_description
1 polymer ?
#
loop_
_entity_poly.entity_id
_entity_poly.type
_entity_poly.pdbx_seq_one_letter_code
_entity_poly.pdbx_strand_id
1 'polypeptide(L)'
;MLRYDTPSILSKDKFAWLRDDEFARQAVAGINPVNIERLTVFPPVSKLDPAIYGSPESSITEEHIAGQLNGLTIQQAMDEAKLFILDYHDVYLPFLDQINAIEGRKAYATRTILFLTQAGTLKPVAIELCLPPSQKGEHQQSRVLTPPCDATSNWLWMLAKAHVSSNDAGVHQLVNHWLRTHAMMEPFILAAHRRMSAMHPIFKLLHPHMRYTLEINALARQSLISADGVIESCFTPGPVSGEISAAYYSNHWRFDLEGLPADLIRRHAIEI
;
A
#
# COMPACT_ATOMS: atom_id res chain seq x y z
N MET A 1 -0.51 -25.36 -25.60
CA MET A 1 0.17 -24.93 -24.36
C MET A 1 0.40 -23.43 -24.45
N LEU A 2 -0.21 -22.65 -23.56
CA LEU A 2 0.02 -21.20 -23.52
C LEU A 2 1.38 -20.95 -22.84
N ARG A 3 2.21 -20.09 -23.44
CA ARG A 3 3.53 -19.71 -22.92
C ARG A 3 3.55 -18.19 -22.76
N TYR A 4 3.76 -17.73 -21.52
CA TYR A 4 3.89 -16.31 -21.21
C TYR A 4 5.36 -15.86 -21.36
N ASP A 5 5.54 -14.58 -21.63
CA ASP A 5 6.86 -13.95 -21.63
C ASP A 5 7.46 -13.95 -20.22
N THR A 6 8.79 -14.00 -20.14
CA THR A 6 9.49 -13.98 -18.85
C THR A 6 9.45 -12.56 -18.27
N PRO A 7 8.92 -12.36 -17.05
CA PRO A 7 8.90 -11.05 -16.41
C PRO A 7 10.32 -10.47 -16.23
N SER A 8 10.45 -9.16 -16.38
CA SER A 8 11.74 -8.46 -16.31
C SER A 8 12.50 -8.71 -15.00
N ILE A 9 11.81 -8.78 -13.87
CA ILE A 9 12.39 -9.06 -12.56
C ILE A 9 13.07 -10.45 -12.48
N LEU A 10 12.62 -11.42 -13.29
CA LEU A 10 13.16 -12.78 -13.31
C LEU A 10 14.22 -12.98 -14.41
N SER A 11 14.44 -11.97 -15.26
CA SER A 11 15.26 -12.12 -16.48
C SER A 11 16.76 -12.32 -16.19
N LYS A 12 17.28 -11.72 -15.13
CA LYS A 12 18.70 -11.82 -14.72
C LYS A 12 18.92 -12.79 -13.58
N ASP A 13 18.07 -12.73 -12.55
CA ASP A 13 18.13 -13.59 -11.37
C ASP A 13 16.71 -14.04 -11.01
N LYS A 14 16.46 -15.35 -11.10
CA LYS A 14 15.14 -15.96 -10.86
C LYS A 14 14.70 -15.91 -9.39
N PHE A 15 15.63 -15.64 -8.48
CA PHE A 15 15.38 -15.60 -7.04
C PHE A 15 15.48 -14.19 -6.45
N ALA A 16 15.75 -13.17 -7.27
CA ALA A 16 15.91 -11.80 -6.80
C ALA A 16 14.71 -11.31 -5.98
N TRP A 17 13.49 -11.66 -6.40
CA TRP A 17 12.24 -11.28 -5.74
C TRP A 17 12.09 -11.81 -4.30
N LEU A 18 12.84 -12.85 -3.91
CA LEU A 18 12.80 -13.40 -2.55
C LEU A 18 13.61 -12.58 -1.55
N ARG A 19 14.55 -11.76 -2.04
CA ARG A 19 15.52 -11.07 -1.20
C ARG A 19 14.90 -9.83 -0.54
N ASP A 20 15.35 -9.53 0.67
CA ASP A 20 14.86 -8.39 1.45
C ASP A 20 15.20 -7.04 0.83
N ASP A 21 16.36 -6.94 0.16
CA ASP A 21 16.78 -5.74 -0.55
C ASP A 21 15.85 -5.45 -1.74
N GLU A 22 15.45 -6.46 -2.50
CA GLU A 22 14.49 -6.28 -3.61
C GLU A 22 13.09 -5.96 -3.10
N PHE A 23 12.62 -6.61 -2.04
CA PHE A 23 11.35 -6.30 -1.40
C PHE A 23 11.27 -4.83 -0.96
N ALA A 24 12.30 -4.33 -0.27
CA ALA A 24 12.34 -2.93 0.17
C ALA A 24 12.59 -1.95 -0.98
N ARG A 25 13.39 -2.31 -2.00
CA ARG A 25 13.62 -1.47 -3.18
C ARG A 25 12.33 -1.22 -3.96
N GLN A 26 11.43 -2.20 -4.04
CA GLN A 26 10.15 -2.02 -4.73
C GLN A 26 9.24 -0.96 -4.08
N ALA A 27 9.41 -0.66 -2.80
CA ALA A 27 8.68 0.41 -2.12
C ALA A 27 8.97 1.82 -2.68
N VAL A 28 10.12 2.00 -3.35
CA VAL A 28 10.55 3.28 -3.94
C VAL A 28 10.75 3.23 -5.46
N ALA A 29 10.90 2.04 -6.03
CA ALA A 29 11.21 1.84 -7.45
C ALA A 29 10.57 0.58 -8.03
N GLY A 30 9.44 0.16 -7.46
CA GLY A 30 8.60 -0.94 -7.94
C GLY A 30 7.36 -0.44 -8.66
N ILE A 31 6.31 -1.27 -8.69
CA ILE A 31 5.04 -0.94 -9.33
C ILE A 31 4.22 0.09 -8.54
N ASN A 32 4.45 0.17 -7.22
CA ASN A 32 3.68 1.01 -6.31
C ASN A 32 4.57 1.92 -5.42
N PRO A 33 5.38 2.82 -6.00
CA PRO A 33 6.42 3.56 -5.27
C PRO A 33 5.92 4.80 -4.52
N VAL A 34 4.63 4.84 -4.15
CA VAL A 34 3.96 6.07 -3.66
C VAL A 34 3.33 5.91 -2.27
N ASN A 35 3.57 4.79 -1.59
CA ASN A 35 3.00 4.50 -0.27
C ASN A 35 4.00 4.57 0.88
N ILE A 36 5.31 4.56 0.60
CA ILE A 36 6.32 4.66 1.66
C ILE A 36 6.30 6.04 2.31
N GLU A 37 6.32 6.07 3.64
CA GLU A 37 6.34 7.28 4.45
C GLU A 37 7.55 7.26 5.39
N ARG A 38 8.09 8.43 5.75
CA ARG A 38 9.06 8.51 6.85
C ARG A 38 8.34 8.27 8.17
N LEU A 39 8.93 7.45 9.03
CA LEU A 39 8.38 7.16 10.35
C LEU A 39 8.67 8.33 11.30
N THR A 40 7.60 9.01 11.75
CA THR A 40 7.70 10.19 12.62
C THR A 40 7.36 9.93 14.09
N VAL A 41 6.72 8.80 14.39
CA VAL A 41 6.36 8.37 15.75
C VAL A 41 6.67 6.87 15.88
N PHE A 42 7.24 6.46 17.01
CA PHE A 42 7.47 5.06 17.35
C PHE A 42 6.92 4.74 18.76
N PRO A 43 6.15 3.65 18.94
CA PRO A 43 5.63 2.76 17.90
C PRO A 43 4.67 3.49 16.94
N PRO A 44 4.44 2.97 15.71
CA PRO A 44 3.40 3.50 14.82
C PRO A 44 2.03 3.54 15.50
N VAL A 45 1.18 4.49 15.12
CA VAL A 45 -0.14 4.71 15.75
C VAL A 45 -1.24 4.70 14.69
N SER A 46 -2.24 3.84 14.89
CA SER A 46 -3.47 3.77 14.10
C SER A 46 -4.31 5.04 14.25
N LYS A 47 -4.96 5.47 13.17
CA LYS A 47 -5.93 6.58 13.15
C LYS A 47 -7.37 6.09 13.23
N LEU A 48 -7.58 4.78 13.28
CA LEU A 48 -8.92 4.18 13.42
C LEU A 48 -9.49 4.43 14.83
N ASP A 49 -10.82 4.43 14.93
CA ASP A 49 -11.53 4.68 16.19
C ASP A 49 -11.17 3.61 17.26
N PRO A 50 -10.51 3.98 18.37
CA PRO A 50 -10.14 3.04 19.41
C PRO A 50 -11.33 2.37 20.11
N ALA A 51 -12.51 3.01 20.10
CA ALA A 51 -13.72 2.41 20.64
C ALA A 51 -14.21 1.21 19.83
N ILE A 52 -13.80 1.14 18.55
CA ILE A 52 -14.14 0.03 17.65
C ILE A 52 -12.97 -0.96 17.59
N TYR A 53 -11.75 -0.47 17.38
CA TYR A 53 -10.59 -1.29 17.04
C TYR A 53 -9.59 -1.49 18.19
N GLY A 54 -9.87 -0.98 19.40
CA GLY A 54 -8.97 -1.12 20.55
C GLY A 54 -7.80 -0.15 20.54
N SER A 55 -6.77 -0.45 21.33
CA SER A 55 -5.56 0.40 21.47
C SER A 55 -4.96 0.74 20.09
N PRO A 56 -4.68 2.03 19.81
CA PRO A 56 -4.18 2.46 18.51
C PRO A 56 -2.69 2.19 18.31
N GLU A 57 -1.93 1.94 19.37
CA GLU A 57 -0.49 1.71 19.30
C GLU A 57 -0.14 0.35 18.67
N SER A 58 0.83 0.35 17.74
CA SER A 58 1.35 -0.89 17.16
C SER A 58 2.04 -1.75 18.21
N SER A 59 2.02 -3.06 18.00
CA SER A 59 2.71 -4.06 18.83
C SER A 59 4.20 -4.19 18.54
N ILE A 60 4.73 -3.47 17.54
CA ILE A 60 6.17 -3.38 17.28
C ILE A 60 6.83 -2.61 18.42
N THR A 61 7.65 -3.30 19.20
CA THR A 61 8.43 -2.73 20.31
C THR A 61 9.88 -2.43 19.91
N GLU A 62 10.60 -1.73 20.79
CA GLU A 62 12.00 -1.38 20.55
C GLU A 62 12.89 -2.62 20.40
N GLU A 63 12.64 -3.66 21.20
CA GLU A 63 13.42 -4.90 21.19
C GLU A 63 13.36 -5.62 19.84
N HIS A 64 12.25 -5.47 19.10
CA HIS A 64 12.09 -6.10 17.79
C HIS A 64 13.08 -5.53 16.76
N ILE A 65 13.38 -4.22 16.82
CA ILE A 65 14.16 -3.54 15.77
C ILE A 65 15.54 -3.09 16.21
N ALA A 66 15.84 -2.99 17.51
CA ALA A 66 17.11 -2.46 18.02
C ALA A 66 18.35 -3.12 17.39
N GLY A 67 18.32 -4.45 17.20
CA GLY A 67 19.42 -5.20 16.58
C GLY A 67 19.59 -4.98 15.07
N GLN A 68 18.69 -4.24 14.41
CA GLN A 68 18.64 -4.08 12.95
C GLN A 68 19.07 -2.68 12.47
N LEU A 69 19.37 -1.75 13.38
CA LEU A 69 19.61 -0.33 13.10
C LEU A 69 21.10 0.07 13.01
N ASN A 70 21.99 -0.90 12.75
CA ASN A 70 23.44 -0.67 12.65
C ASN A 70 24.05 0.10 13.84
N GLY A 71 23.57 -0.17 15.06
CA GLY A 71 24.08 0.43 16.29
C GLY A 71 23.44 1.77 16.67
N LEU A 72 22.52 2.31 15.86
CA LEU A 72 21.73 3.47 16.23
C LEU A 72 20.61 3.10 17.22
N THR A 73 20.29 4.00 18.13
CA THR A 73 19.01 3.93 18.85
C THR A 73 17.86 4.28 17.91
N ILE A 74 16.62 3.94 18.30
CA ILE A 74 15.43 4.27 17.49
C ILE A 74 15.29 5.78 17.34
N GLN A 75 15.47 6.54 18.43
CA GLN A 75 15.42 8.00 18.38
C GLN A 75 16.47 8.57 17.43
N GLN A 76 17.72 8.10 17.48
CA GLN A 76 18.77 8.53 16.54
C GLN A 76 18.39 8.20 15.09
N ALA A 77 17.86 7.00 14.84
CA ALA A 77 17.44 6.60 13.51
C ALA A 77 16.24 7.43 12.99
N MET A 78 15.33 7.87 13.87
CA MET A 78 14.24 8.78 13.52
C MET A 78 14.75 10.21 13.24
N ASP A 79 15.62 10.73 14.10
CA ASP A 79 16.21 12.07 13.99
C ASP A 79 17.07 12.19 12.73
N GLU A 80 17.79 11.14 12.35
CA GLU A 80 18.57 11.05 11.12
C GLU A 80 17.73 10.69 9.88
N ALA A 81 16.39 10.65 9.99
CA ALA A 81 15.46 10.30 8.91
C ALA A 81 15.76 8.95 8.23
N LYS A 82 16.16 7.94 9.02
CA LYS A 82 16.51 6.59 8.55
C LYS A 82 15.42 5.55 8.73
N LEU A 83 14.32 5.86 9.43
CA LEU A 83 13.20 4.94 9.58
C LEU A 83 12.03 5.35 8.67
N PHE A 84 11.49 4.36 7.97
CA PHE A 84 10.37 4.49 7.04
C PHE A 84 9.34 3.39 7.32
N ILE A 85 8.13 3.60 6.83
CA ILE A 85 7.02 2.67 7.02
C ILE A 85 6.23 2.48 5.72
N LEU A 86 5.81 1.24 5.48
CA LEU A 86 4.66 0.92 4.62
C LEU A 86 3.51 0.55 5.55
N ASP A 87 2.50 1.41 5.64
CA ASP A 87 1.37 1.23 6.54
C ASP A 87 0.09 0.93 5.75
N TYR A 88 -0.29 -0.35 5.72
CA TYR A 88 -1.56 -0.82 5.15
C TYR A 88 -2.59 -1.18 6.22
N HIS A 89 -2.28 -0.91 7.48
CA HIS A 89 -3.11 -1.35 8.58
C HIS A 89 -4.49 -0.71 8.53
N ASP A 90 -4.55 0.62 8.50
CA ASP A 90 -5.81 1.36 8.57
C ASP A 90 -6.65 1.19 7.29
N VAL A 91 -6.00 0.87 6.17
CA VAL A 91 -6.67 0.58 4.89
C VAL A 91 -7.37 -0.78 4.93
N TYR A 92 -6.77 -1.78 5.55
CA TYR A 92 -7.29 -3.16 5.53
C TYR A 92 -8.11 -3.54 6.76
N LEU A 93 -7.71 -3.11 7.96
CA LEU A 93 -8.30 -3.56 9.22
C LEU A 93 -9.84 -3.48 9.24
N PRO A 94 -10.49 -2.40 8.74
CA PRO A 94 -11.95 -2.30 8.73
C PRO A 94 -12.67 -3.38 7.89
N PHE A 95 -11.97 -4.04 6.97
CA PHE A 95 -12.54 -4.96 5.99
C PHE A 95 -12.16 -6.42 6.24
N LEU A 96 -11.26 -6.69 7.21
CA LEU A 96 -10.68 -8.03 7.40
C LEU A 96 -11.69 -9.08 7.81
N ASP A 97 -12.71 -8.75 8.61
CA ASP A 97 -13.75 -9.72 8.97
C ASP A 97 -14.50 -10.24 7.74
N GLN A 98 -14.86 -9.33 6.83
CA GLN A 98 -15.53 -9.69 5.58
C GLN A 98 -14.61 -10.48 4.65
N ILE A 99 -13.35 -10.03 4.48
CA ILE A 99 -12.37 -10.70 3.64
C ILE A 99 -12.09 -12.13 4.16
N ASN A 100 -11.91 -12.27 5.47
CA ASN A 100 -11.56 -13.52 6.11
C ASN A 100 -12.75 -14.47 6.26
N ALA A 101 -13.99 -13.99 6.15
CA ALA A 101 -15.19 -14.82 6.06
C ALA A 101 -15.33 -15.53 4.70
N ILE A 102 -14.67 -15.04 3.65
CA ILE A 102 -14.71 -15.66 2.31
C ILE A 102 -13.88 -16.95 2.32
N GLU A 103 -14.48 -18.03 1.80
CA GLU A 103 -13.80 -19.33 1.68
C GLU A 103 -12.54 -19.22 0.82
N GLY A 104 -11.45 -19.84 1.28
CA GLY A 104 -10.17 -19.83 0.58
C GLY A 104 -9.38 -18.51 0.68
N ARG A 105 -9.88 -17.50 1.39
CA ARG A 105 -9.20 -16.20 1.54
C ARG A 105 -8.86 -15.91 3.00
N LYS A 106 -7.63 -15.43 3.23
CA LYS A 106 -7.13 -14.96 4.54
C LYS A 106 -6.17 -13.80 4.34
N ALA A 107 -6.34 -12.75 5.13
CA ALA A 107 -5.55 -11.54 5.10
C ALA A 107 -5.28 -11.02 6.51
N TYR A 108 -4.23 -10.22 6.60
CA TYR A 108 -3.89 -9.40 7.75
C TYR A 108 -3.82 -7.95 7.30
N ALA A 109 -4.02 -7.04 8.25
CA ALA A 109 -3.66 -5.64 8.16
C ALA A 109 -2.16 -5.56 8.44
N THR A 110 -1.38 -5.01 7.51
CA THR A 110 0.09 -5.09 7.61
C THR A 110 0.74 -3.74 7.84
N ARG A 111 1.77 -3.72 8.69
CA ARG A 111 2.75 -2.62 8.77
C ARG A 111 4.15 -3.17 8.56
N THR A 112 4.97 -2.46 7.80
CA THR A 112 6.38 -2.81 7.59
C THR A 112 7.26 -1.64 7.95
N ILE A 113 8.21 -1.83 8.88
CA ILE A 113 9.25 -0.84 9.16
C ILE A 113 10.47 -1.15 8.29
N LEU A 114 10.98 -0.10 7.65
CA LEU A 114 12.14 -0.12 6.79
C LEU A 114 13.23 0.80 7.39
N PHE A 115 14.48 0.36 7.32
CA PHE A 115 15.64 1.13 7.74
C PHE A 115 16.51 1.50 6.53
N LEU A 116 16.89 2.77 6.41
CA LEU A 116 17.82 3.27 5.41
C LEU A 116 19.26 3.06 5.86
N THR A 117 19.96 2.18 5.15
CA THR A 117 21.35 1.84 5.46
C THR A 117 22.30 2.94 5.00
N GLN A 118 23.53 2.91 5.53
CA GLN A 118 24.61 3.79 5.08
C GLN A 118 24.96 3.61 3.59
N ALA A 119 24.65 2.46 3.00
CA ALA A 119 24.83 2.20 1.57
C ALA A 119 23.75 2.86 0.69
N GLY A 120 22.77 3.55 1.29
CA GLY A 120 21.67 4.20 0.57
C GLY A 120 20.57 3.24 0.13
N THR A 121 20.53 2.02 0.68
CA THR A 121 19.48 1.02 0.39
C THR A 121 18.54 0.85 1.58
N LEU A 122 17.27 0.58 1.30
CA LEU A 122 16.28 0.24 2.31
C LEU A 122 16.38 -1.25 2.68
N LYS A 123 16.18 -1.53 3.96
CA LYS A 123 16.14 -2.88 4.53
C LYS A 123 14.89 -3.03 5.38
N PRO A 124 14.06 -4.07 5.19
CA PRO A 124 12.95 -4.34 6.09
C PRO A 124 13.47 -4.84 7.44
N VAL A 125 12.94 -4.30 8.54
CA VAL A 125 13.40 -4.62 9.91
C VAL A 125 12.31 -5.20 10.81
N ALA A 126 11.04 -4.96 10.49
CA ALA A 126 9.91 -5.60 11.14
C ALA A 126 8.68 -5.61 10.23
N ILE A 127 7.84 -6.65 10.36
CA ILE A 127 6.50 -6.72 9.79
C ILE A 127 5.52 -7.06 10.91
N GLU A 128 4.50 -6.24 11.08
CA GLU A 128 3.34 -6.51 11.92
C GLU A 128 2.20 -7.05 11.07
N LEU A 129 1.61 -8.17 11.52
CA LEU A 129 0.40 -8.76 10.97
C LEU A 129 -0.71 -8.62 12.00
N CYS A 130 -1.74 -7.83 11.70
CA CYS A 130 -2.82 -7.51 12.62
C CYS A 130 -4.18 -8.06 12.13
N LEU A 131 -5.01 -8.50 13.07
CA LEU A 131 -6.41 -8.86 12.91
C LEU A 131 -7.30 -7.92 13.73
N PRO A 132 -8.55 -7.68 13.27
CA PRO A 132 -9.49 -6.88 14.05
C PRO A 132 -9.76 -7.55 15.40
N PRO A 133 -10.14 -6.78 16.43
CA PRO A 133 -10.46 -7.33 17.72
C PRO A 133 -11.73 -8.20 17.64
N SER A 134 -11.79 -9.26 18.47
CA SER A 134 -12.94 -10.17 18.47
C SER A 134 -14.23 -9.50 18.96
N GLN A 135 -14.11 -8.51 19.85
CA GLN A 135 -15.21 -7.62 20.25
C GLN A 135 -14.76 -6.16 20.15
N LYS A 136 -15.73 -5.25 19.98
CA LYS A 136 -15.45 -3.81 19.86
C LYS A 136 -14.70 -3.29 21.07
N GLY A 137 -13.60 -2.59 20.83
CA GLY A 137 -12.78 -1.98 21.87
C GLY A 137 -11.84 -2.94 22.62
N GLU A 138 -11.84 -4.24 22.31
CA GLU A 138 -10.83 -5.18 22.80
C GLU A 138 -9.48 -4.98 22.09
N HIS A 139 -8.43 -5.60 22.62
CA HIS A 139 -7.13 -5.58 21.98
C HIS A 139 -7.14 -6.33 20.64
N GLN A 140 -6.45 -5.74 19.66
CA GLN A 140 -6.22 -6.37 18.37
C GLN A 140 -5.30 -7.58 18.55
N GLN A 141 -5.53 -8.63 17.75
CA GLN A 141 -4.61 -9.76 17.71
C GLN A 141 -3.54 -9.48 16.68
N SER A 142 -2.30 -9.28 17.13
CA SER A 142 -1.17 -8.96 16.27
C SER A 142 -0.04 -9.97 16.44
N ARG A 143 0.80 -10.07 15.41
CA ARG A 143 2.07 -10.78 15.46
C ARG A 143 3.13 -9.96 14.76
N VAL A 144 4.22 -9.69 15.47
CA VAL A 144 5.41 -9.03 14.91
C VAL A 144 6.41 -10.10 14.49
N LEU A 145 6.90 -9.98 13.26
CA LEU A 145 7.96 -10.80 12.69
C LEU A 145 9.14 -9.91 12.33
N THR A 146 10.34 -10.43 12.52
CA THR A 146 11.61 -9.73 12.27
C THR A 146 12.47 -10.56 11.31
N PRO A 147 13.51 -9.97 10.69
CA PRO A 147 14.41 -10.70 9.80
C PRO A 147 14.96 -11.98 10.45
N PRO A 148 15.03 -13.09 9.69
CA PRO A 148 15.18 -14.42 10.25
C PRO A 148 16.60 -14.69 10.78
N CYS A 149 16.68 -15.54 11.80
CA CYS A 149 17.94 -16.04 12.37
C CYS A 149 18.13 -17.56 12.16
N ASP A 150 17.09 -18.27 11.72
CA ASP A 150 17.08 -19.71 11.47
C ASP A 150 16.15 -20.08 10.30
N ALA A 151 16.08 -21.37 9.96
CA ALA A 151 15.27 -21.85 8.85
C ALA A 151 13.75 -21.65 9.05
N THR A 152 13.25 -21.80 10.28
CA THR A 152 11.81 -21.69 10.58
C THR A 152 11.36 -20.23 10.49
N SER A 153 12.11 -19.33 11.11
CA SER A 153 11.90 -17.89 11.04
C SER A 153 12.00 -17.37 9.60
N ASN A 154 12.85 -17.97 8.76
CA ASN A 154 12.94 -17.60 7.34
C ASN A 154 11.63 -17.85 6.58
N TRP A 155 10.99 -19.00 6.79
CA TRP A 155 9.69 -19.28 6.16
C TRP A 155 8.58 -18.37 6.68
N LEU A 156 8.55 -18.09 7.98
CA LEU A 156 7.58 -17.15 8.57
C LEU A 156 7.78 -15.74 8.03
N TRP A 157 9.02 -15.28 7.89
CA TRP A 157 9.36 -13.99 7.30
C TRP A 157 8.92 -13.88 5.84
N MET A 158 9.15 -14.93 5.04
CA MET A 158 8.68 -14.99 3.65
C MET A 158 7.15 -14.89 3.56
N LEU A 159 6.42 -15.58 4.45
CA LEU A 159 4.96 -15.48 4.52
C LEU A 159 4.49 -14.09 4.94
N ALA A 160 5.19 -13.44 5.87
CA ALA A 160 4.92 -12.07 6.28
C ALA A 160 5.05 -11.10 5.09
N LYS A 161 6.16 -11.18 4.34
CA LYS A 161 6.36 -10.40 3.11
C LYS A 161 5.30 -10.68 2.05
N ALA A 162 4.82 -11.92 1.94
CA ALA A 162 3.73 -12.27 1.03
C ALA A 162 2.41 -11.57 1.42
N HIS A 163 2.09 -11.50 2.71
CA HIS A 163 0.92 -10.74 3.19
C HIS A 163 1.07 -9.23 2.93
N VAL A 164 2.24 -8.65 3.19
CA VAL A 164 2.51 -7.24 2.86
C VAL A 164 2.36 -7.00 1.35
N SER A 165 2.94 -7.88 0.52
CA SER A 165 2.85 -7.77 -0.94
C SER A 165 1.41 -7.93 -1.44
N SER A 166 0.59 -8.74 -0.76
CA SER A 166 -0.83 -8.88 -1.08
C SER A 166 -1.63 -7.63 -0.72
N ASN A 167 -1.34 -6.98 0.42
CA ASN A 167 -1.92 -5.68 0.76
C ASN A 167 -1.45 -4.60 -0.23
N ASP A 168 -0.15 -4.52 -0.52
CA ASP A 168 0.45 -3.58 -1.47
C ASP A 168 -0.18 -3.71 -2.86
N ALA A 169 -0.34 -4.93 -3.37
CA ALA A 169 -0.97 -5.17 -4.67
C ALA A 169 -2.43 -4.71 -4.71
N GLY A 170 -3.18 -4.87 -3.61
CA GLY A 170 -4.54 -4.38 -3.48
C GLY A 170 -4.60 -2.85 -3.43
N VAL A 171 -3.80 -2.19 -2.58
CA VAL A 171 -3.72 -0.72 -2.54
C VAL A 171 -3.26 -0.15 -3.87
N HIS A 172 -2.24 -0.76 -4.49
CA HIS A 172 -1.79 -0.39 -5.82
C HIS A 172 -2.94 -0.40 -6.82
N GLN A 173 -3.64 -1.53 -6.98
CA GLN A 173 -4.65 -1.65 -8.03
C GLN A 173 -5.91 -0.86 -7.74
N LEU A 174 -6.41 -0.92 -6.50
CA LEU A 174 -7.69 -0.32 -6.13
C LEU A 174 -7.59 1.18 -5.88
N VAL A 175 -6.49 1.62 -5.27
CA VAL A 175 -6.31 2.99 -4.82
C VAL A 175 -5.40 3.77 -5.76
N ASN A 176 -4.12 3.41 -5.84
CA ASN A 176 -3.14 4.25 -6.54
C ASN A 176 -3.30 4.21 -8.06
N HIS A 177 -3.76 3.09 -8.60
CA HIS A 177 -4.04 2.92 -10.02
C HIS A 177 -5.51 3.26 -10.33
N TRP A 178 -6.48 2.45 -9.90
CA TRP A 178 -7.88 2.67 -10.27
C TRP A 178 -8.44 4.00 -9.74
N LEU A 179 -8.46 4.20 -8.42
CA LEU A 179 -9.09 5.40 -7.85
C LEU A 179 -8.37 6.68 -8.28
N ARG A 180 -7.09 6.82 -7.91
CA ARG A 180 -6.31 8.07 -8.03
C ARG A 180 -5.99 8.47 -9.47
N THR A 181 -6.12 7.55 -10.44
CA THR A 181 -5.96 7.88 -11.87
C THR A 181 -7.27 7.71 -12.64
N HIS A 182 -7.72 6.48 -12.88
CA HIS A 182 -8.88 6.20 -13.73
C HIS A 182 -10.15 6.89 -13.25
N ALA A 183 -10.58 6.62 -12.01
CA ALA A 183 -11.85 7.11 -11.49
C ALA A 183 -11.85 8.63 -11.28
N MET A 184 -10.75 9.19 -10.75
CA MET A 184 -10.65 10.62 -10.48
C MET A 184 -10.52 11.48 -11.73
N MET A 185 -9.96 10.96 -12.83
CA MET A 185 -9.84 11.73 -14.08
C MET A 185 -11.17 11.84 -14.84
N GLU A 186 -12.04 10.84 -14.76
CA GLU A 186 -13.30 10.77 -15.52
C GLU A 186 -14.23 12.02 -15.31
N PRO A 187 -14.46 12.51 -14.08
CA PRO A 187 -15.21 13.74 -13.84
C PRO A 187 -14.63 14.98 -14.55
N PHE A 188 -13.31 15.15 -14.57
CA PHE A 188 -12.66 16.29 -15.23
C PHE A 188 -12.83 16.23 -16.74
N ILE A 189 -12.78 15.03 -17.33
CA ILE A 189 -12.99 14.83 -18.77
C ILE A 189 -14.42 15.19 -19.14
N LEU A 190 -15.40 14.69 -18.38
CA LEU A 190 -16.81 15.01 -18.60
C LEU A 190 -17.08 16.51 -18.46
N ALA A 191 -16.50 17.18 -17.45
CA ALA A 191 -16.64 18.61 -17.25
C ALA A 191 -16.04 19.41 -18.41
N ALA A 192 -14.83 19.06 -18.86
CA ALA A 192 -14.15 19.73 -19.98
C ALA A 192 -14.98 19.65 -21.27
N HIS A 193 -15.47 18.47 -21.65
CA HIS A 193 -16.29 18.30 -22.85
C HIS A 193 -17.67 18.97 -22.74
N ARG A 194 -18.26 19.08 -21.54
CA ARG A 194 -19.57 19.69 -21.34
C ARG A 194 -19.53 21.21 -21.23
N ARG A 195 -18.41 21.79 -20.80
CA ARG A 195 -18.32 23.21 -20.40
C ARG A 195 -17.31 24.02 -21.17
N MET A 196 -16.43 23.40 -21.98
CA MET A 196 -15.46 24.12 -22.79
C MET A 196 -15.70 23.86 -24.28
N SER A 197 -15.66 24.93 -25.08
CA SER A 197 -15.63 24.79 -26.55
C SER A 197 -14.37 24.06 -26.99
N ALA A 198 -14.45 23.30 -28.08
CA ALA A 198 -13.27 22.71 -28.74
C ALA A 198 -12.21 23.76 -29.13
N MET A 199 -12.61 25.04 -29.25
CA MET A 199 -11.70 26.15 -29.52
C MET A 199 -11.08 26.78 -28.25
N HIS A 200 -11.58 26.43 -27.06
CA HIS A 200 -11.09 26.99 -25.80
C HIS A 200 -9.62 26.57 -25.56
N PRO A 201 -8.71 27.50 -25.23
CA PRO A 201 -7.29 27.19 -25.11
C PRO A 201 -6.99 26.13 -24.05
N ILE A 202 -7.68 26.16 -22.91
CA ILE A 202 -7.55 25.13 -21.86
C ILE A 202 -8.08 23.77 -22.32
N PHE A 203 -9.14 23.73 -23.13
CA PHE A 203 -9.62 22.46 -23.68
C PHE A 203 -8.56 21.85 -24.61
N LYS A 204 -7.97 22.65 -25.50
CA LYS A 204 -6.89 22.21 -26.38
C LYS A 204 -5.67 21.70 -25.61
N LEU A 205 -5.32 22.36 -24.50
CA LEU A 205 -4.24 21.92 -23.61
C LEU A 205 -4.55 20.56 -22.98
N LEU A 206 -5.76 20.38 -22.44
CA LEU A 206 -6.11 19.17 -21.68
C LEU A 206 -6.48 17.98 -22.58
N HIS A 207 -7.06 18.21 -23.76
CA HIS A 207 -7.63 17.18 -24.62
C HIS A 207 -6.68 15.99 -24.91
N PRO A 208 -5.38 16.19 -25.22
CA PRO A 208 -4.45 15.07 -25.41
C PRO A 208 -4.32 14.15 -24.18
N HIS A 209 -4.49 14.68 -22.97
CA HIS A 209 -4.39 13.95 -21.70
C HIS A 209 -5.67 13.20 -21.31
N MET A 210 -6.76 13.39 -22.05
CA MET A 210 -8.06 12.74 -21.80
C MET A 210 -8.28 11.50 -22.69
N ARG A 211 -7.33 11.23 -23.59
CA ARG A 211 -7.45 10.24 -24.64
C ARG A 211 -7.67 8.85 -24.04
N TYR A 212 -8.70 8.16 -24.52
CA TYR A 212 -9.08 6.79 -24.16
C TYR A 212 -9.55 6.55 -22.72
N THR A 213 -9.41 7.50 -21.79
CA THR A 213 -9.78 7.28 -20.38
C THR A 213 -11.25 6.89 -20.20
N LEU A 214 -12.19 7.55 -20.89
CA LEU A 214 -13.62 7.20 -20.79
C LEU A 214 -13.92 5.80 -21.35
N GLU A 215 -13.26 5.42 -22.44
CA GLU A 215 -13.44 4.12 -23.09
C GLU A 215 -12.91 2.99 -22.20
N ILE A 216 -11.67 3.13 -21.69
CA ILE A 216 -11.09 2.12 -20.81
C ILE A 216 -11.83 2.03 -19.48
N ASN A 217 -12.33 3.14 -18.92
CA ASN A 217 -13.13 3.11 -17.70
C ASN A 217 -14.48 2.41 -17.91
N ALA A 218 -15.11 2.60 -19.08
CA ALA A 218 -16.34 1.88 -19.41
C ALA A 218 -16.11 0.36 -19.50
N LEU A 219 -15.04 -0.07 -20.15
CA LEU A 219 -14.64 -1.48 -20.20
C LEU A 219 -14.28 -2.01 -18.80
N ALA A 220 -13.59 -1.23 -17.99
CA ALA A 220 -13.26 -1.60 -16.63
C ALA A 220 -14.51 -1.85 -15.78
N ARG A 221 -15.52 -0.98 -15.87
CA ARG A 221 -16.82 -1.18 -15.21
C ARG A 221 -17.55 -2.45 -15.68
N GLN A 222 -17.33 -2.88 -16.92
CA GLN A 222 -18.01 -4.05 -17.49
C GLN A 222 -17.35 -5.37 -17.09
N SER A 223 -16.02 -5.44 -17.03
CA SER A 223 -15.31 -6.72 -16.89
C SER A 223 -14.21 -6.75 -15.83
N LEU A 224 -13.71 -5.59 -15.39
CA LEU A 224 -12.57 -5.51 -14.46
C LEU A 224 -13.06 -5.36 -13.02
N ILE A 225 -13.84 -4.32 -12.73
CA ILE A 225 -14.31 -3.94 -11.40
C ILE A 225 -15.80 -4.24 -11.16
N SER A 226 -16.44 -4.97 -12.09
CA SER A 226 -17.79 -5.49 -11.90
C SER A 226 -17.82 -6.57 -10.83
N ALA A 227 -19.01 -6.86 -10.30
CA ALA A 227 -19.25 -8.09 -9.54
C ALA A 227 -18.76 -9.31 -10.33
N ASP A 228 -18.05 -10.23 -9.67
CA ASP A 228 -17.39 -11.39 -10.26
C ASP A 228 -16.37 -11.06 -11.39
N GLY A 229 -16.00 -9.79 -11.52
CA GLY A 229 -15.00 -9.32 -12.47
C GLY A 229 -13.59 -9.78 -12.12
N VAL A 230 -12.62 -9.39 -12.96
CA VAL A 230 -11.22 -9.79 -12.79
C VAL A 230 -10.65 -9.36 -11.43
N ILE A 231 -10.99 -8.16 -10.93
CA ILE A 231 -10.48 -7.68 -9.65
C ILE A 231 -11.02 -8.52 -8.49
N GLU A 232 -12.34 -8.73 -8.41
CA GLU A 232 -12.93 -9.54 -7.34
C GLU A 232 -12.43 -10.99 -7.38
N SER A 233 -12.22 -11.54 -8.58
CA SER A 233 -11.75 -12.91 -8.76
C SER A 233 -10.27 -13.10 -8.39
N CYS A 234 -9.42 -12.10 -8.64
CA CYS A 234 -7.96 -12.27 -8.57
C CYS A 234 -7.28 -11.56 -7.39
N PHE A 235 -7.91 -10.57 -6.74
CA PHE A 235 -7.32 -9.82 -5.64
C PHE A 235 -7.95 -10.21 -4.31
N THR A 236 -7.13 -10.32 -3.26
CA THR A 236 -7.52 -10.78 -1.91
C THR A 236 -8.81 -10.17 -1.38
N PRO A 237 -9.10 -8.85 -1.51
CA PRO A 237 -10.33 -8.28 -0.97
C PRO A 237 -11.64 -8.82 -1.58
N GLY A 238 -11.58 -9.38 -2.79
CA GLY A 238 -12.76 -10.00 -3.41
C GLY A 238 -13.90 -8.98 -3.62
N PRO A 239 -15.15 -9.33 -3.31
CA PRO A 239 -16.29 -8.42 -3.42
C PRO A 239 -16.17 -7.10 -2.64
N VAL A 240 -15.29 -7.05 -1.63
CA VAL A 240 -15.07 -5.85 -0.80
C VAL A 240 -14.14 -4.83 -1.48
N SER A 241 -13.56 -5.16 -2.64
CA SER A 241 -12.58 -4.32 -3.36
C SER A 241 -13.11 -2.90 -3.66
N GLY A 242 -14.37 -2.78 -4.08
CA GLY A 242 -15.00 -1.49 -4.34
C GLY A 242 -15.17 -0.64 -3.08
N GLU A 243 -15.50 -1.27 -1.95
CA GLU A 243 -15.69 -0.59 -0.66
C GLU A 243 -14.39 -0.01 -0.13
N ILE A 244 -13.27 -0.72 -0.26
CA ILE A 244 -11.94 -0.21 0.10
C ILE A 244 -11.62 1.07 -0.69
N SER A 245 -11.88 1.05 -2.00
CA SER A 245 -11.64 2.21 -2.87
C SER A 245 -12.51 3.40 -2.47
N ALA A 246 -13.79 3.16 -2.18
CA ALA A 246 -14.74 4.20 -1.76
C ALA A 246 -14.39 4.78 -0.39
N ALA A 247 -14.01 3.95 0.58
CA ALA A 247 -13.58 4.40 1.89
C ALA A 247 -12.30 5.23 1.80
N TYR A 248 -11.33 4.81 0.97
CA TYR A 248 -10.11 5.58 0.76
C TYR A 248 -10.41 6.95 0.15
N TYR A 249 -11.29 7.01 -0.85
CA TYR A 249 -11.75 8.27 -1.43
C TYR A 249 -12.34 9.21 -0.37
N SER A 250 -13.23 8.70 0.49
CA SER A 250 -13.89 9.49 1.53
C SER A 250 -12.92 10.03 2.57
N ASN A 251 -11.94 9.23 2.99
CA ASN A 251 -11.14 9.51 4.17
C ASN A 251 -9.77 10.15 3.85
N HIS A 252 -9.24 9.96 2.64
CA HIS A 252 -7.84 10.29 2.34
C HIS A 252 -7.64 11.10 1.05
N TRP A 253 -8.51 10.94 0.05
CA TRP A 253 -8.28 11.60 -1.24
C TRP A 253 -8.52 13.10 -1.17
N ARG A 254 -7.52 13.90 -1.59
CA ARG A 254 -7.67 15.34 -1.81
C ARG A 254 -6.90 15.79 -3.03
N PHE A 255 -7.59 16.50 -3.92
CA PHE A 255 -7.01 17.00 -5.17
C PHE A 255 -5.77 17.89 -4.97
N ASP A 256 -5.76 18.73 -3.93
CA ASP A 256 -4.65 19.64 -3.61
C ASP A 256 -3.37 18.91 -3.16
N LEU A 257 -3.47 17.64 -2.80
CA LEU A 257 -2.35 16.81 -2.35
C LEU A 257 -1.85 15.82 -3.42
N GLU A 258 -2.47 15.77 -4.61
CA GLU A 258 -2.07 14.85 -5.69
C GLU A 258 -0.86 15.35 -6.50
N GLY A 259 -0.46 16.61 -6.34
CA GLY A 259 0.76 17.13 -6.95
C GLY A 259 2.01 16.49 -6.34
N LEU A 260 2.97 16.08 -7.16
CA LEU A 260 4.17 15.35 -6.72
C LEU A 260 4.92 16.00 -5.54
N PRO A 261 5.20 17.32 -5.52
CA PRO A 261 5.86 17.93 -4.36
C PRO A 261 5.01 17.84 -3.08
N ALA A 262 3.71 18.09 -3.17
CA ALA A 262 2.80 18.02 -2.04
C ALA A 262 2.68 16.59 -1.49
N ASP A 263 2.63 15.59 -2.37
CA ASP A 263 2.61 14.18 -1.98
C ASP A 263 3.91 13.76 -1.25
N LEU A 264 5.08 14.16 -1.78
CA LEU A 264 6.37 13.85 -1.15
C LEU A 264 6.52 14.51 0.23
N ILE A 265 6.09 15.77 0.37
CA ILE A 265 6.08 16.48 1.66
C ILE A 265 5.13 15.81 2.64
N ARG A 266 3.92 15.45 2.20
CA ARG A 266 2.91 14.77 3.03
C ARG A 266 3.42 13.45 3.59
N ARG A 267 4.13 12.67 2.78
CA ARG A 267 4.76 11.40 3.19
C ARG A 267 6.10 11.60 3.91
N HIS A 268 6.49 12.85 4.14
CA HIS A 268 7.75 13.23 4.78
C HIS A 268 8.99 12.67 4.08
N ALA A 269 8.90 12.45 2.77
CA ALA A 269 9.99 11.95 1.92
C ALA A 269 10.99 13.06 1.54
N ILE A 270 10.56 14.32 1.59
CA ILE A 270 11.39 15.52 1.43
C ILE A 270 10.97 16.56 2.48
N GLU A 271 11.91 17.45 2.85
CA GLU A 271 11.64 18.65 3.65
C GLU A 271 11.53 19.88 2.74
N ILE A 272 10.83 20.92 3.22
CA ILE A 272 10.68 22.21 2.53
C ILE A 272 11.86 23.13 2.87
#